data_AF-A0A314UXC3-F1
#
_entry.id   AF-A0A314UXC3-F1
#
_cell.length_a   1.000
_cell.length_b   1.000
_cell.length_c   1.000
_cell.angle_alpha   90.00
_cell.angle_beta   90.00
_cell.angle_gamma   90.00
#
_symmetry.space_group_name_H-M   'P 1'
#
loop_
_entity.id
_entity.type
_entity.pdbx_description
1 polymer ?
#
loop_
_entity_poly.entity_id
_entity_poly.type
_entity_poly.pdbx_seq_one_letter_code
_entity_poly.pdbx_strand_id
1 'polypeptide(L)'
;MEGKHSRWSSQPRPCDLLRKIREFTRAIVEDLSNGRSPEILIDRFRNYCTKPDSNCYCSSDLPILKETLTLRRESHLRRLDVLLRVLVIVQQLLQENRHGSKRDIYYMHPSVFSDQSIVDRAINDICILMQCSRHNLNVVSVGKGLVMGWLRFSEAGNMFDCINRPNTAFPVPIHVEEVKDIVSVAKYILVVEKESVFQRLANDQFCNTNHCIVITGRGYPDLSTRRFLGLLVDTLHLPTYCLVDCDPYGFDILSTYRFGSMVRLPDHSMNLLSVVYKLK
;
A
#
# COMPACT_ATOMS: atom_id res chain seq x y z
N MET A 1 -11.73 -6.45 32.99
CA MET A 1 -12.43 -6.34 31.69
C MET A 1 -12.29 -4.90 31.24
N GLU A 2 -11.23 -4.58 30.51
CA GLU A 2 -11.04 -3.26 29.92
C GLU A 2 -10.79 -3.46 28.43
N GLY A 3 -11.75 -2.97 27.64
CA GLY A 3 -11.75 -3.07 26.19
C GLY A 3 -10.64 -2.21 25.61
N LYS A 4 -9.65 -2.87 25.00
CA LYS A 4 -8.73 -2.22 24.07
C LYS A 4 -9.50 -1.92 22.78
N HIS A 5 -10.05 -0.72 22.73
CA HIS A 5 -10.66 -0.13 21.55
C HIS A 5 -9.74 -0.27 20.31
N SER A 6 -10.30 -0.91 19.28
CA SER A 6 -10.04 -0.77 17.84
C SER A 6 -8.80 0.05 17.45
N ARG A 7 -7.72 -0.64 17.07
CA ARG A 7 -6.46 -0.05 16.58
C ARG A 7 -6.50 0.32 15.08
N TRP A 8 -7.68 0.63 14.54
CA TRP A 8 -7.85 1.28 13.24
C TRP A 8 -8.09 2.77 13.48
N SER A 9 -7.05 3.59 13.30
CA SER A 9 -7.22 5.04 13.18
C SER A 9 -8.25 5.33 12.09
N SER A 10 -9.29 6.09 12.41
CA SER A 10 -10.37 6.47 11.50
C SER A 10 -9.80 7.00 10.19
N GLN A 11 -9.92 6.21 9.12
CA GLN A 11 -9.49 6.63 7.79
C GLN A 11 -10.25 7.90 7.38
N PRO A 12 -9.58 8.87 6.72
CA PRO A 12 -10.26 10.09 6.29
C PRO A 12 -11.37 9.73 5.31
N ARG A 13 -12.59 10.21 5.58
CA ARG A 13 -13.73 9.99 4.68
C ARG A 13 -13.49 10.70 3.35
N PRO A 14 -14.03 10.22 2.22
CA PRO A 14 -13.91 10.89 0.93
C PRO A 14 -14.30 12.38 0.98
N CYS A 15 -15.34 12.72 1.74
CA CYS A 15 -15.78 14.11 1.95
C CYS A 15 -14.71 14.99 2.63
N ASP A 16 -13.95 14.44 3.59
CA ASP A 16 -12.89 15.19 4.26
C ASP A 16 -11.72 15.46 3.32
N LEU A 17 -11.38 14.50 2.45
CA LEU A 17 -10.34 14.67 1.45
C LEU A 17 -10.73 15.68 0.39
N LEU A 18 -11.96 15.62 -0.13
CA LEU A 18 -12.47 16.63 -1.08
C LEU A 18 -12.43 18.05 -0.48
N ARG A 19 -12.74 18.18 0.82
CA ARG A 19 -12.58 19.45 1.53
C ARG A 19 -11.12 19.89 1.58
N LYS A 20 -10.18 19.03 2.00
CA LYS A 20 -8.74 19.35 2.03
C LYS A 20 -8.20 19.74 0.65
N ILE A 21 -8.59 19.02 -0.41
CA ILE A 21 -8.22 19.34 -1.79
C ILE A 21 -8.73 20.74 -2.16
N ARG A 22 -9.99 21.06 -1.84
CA ARG A 22 -10.57 22.38 -2.12
C ARG A 22 -9.88 23.50 -1.35
N GLU A 23 -9.54 23.28 -0.09
CA GLU A 23 -8.80 24.25 0.74
C GLU A 23 -7.40 24.51 0.21
N PHE A 24 -6.67 23.45 -0.17
CA PHE A 24 -5.36 23.53 -0.80
C PHE A 24 -5.39 24.32 -2.11
N THR A 25 -6.31 23.99 -3.02
CA THR A 25 -6.44 24.70 -4.31
C THR A 25 -6.86 26.15 -4.10
N ARG A 26 -7.75 26.43 -3.14
CA ARG A 26 -8.16 27.80 -2.81
C ARG A 26 -6.98 28.63 -2.32
N ALA A 27 -6.13 28.09 -1.45
CA ALA A 27 -4.95 28.81 -0.96
C ALA A 27 -4.00 29.20 -2.11
N ILE A 28 -3.78 28.30 -3.08
CA ILE A 28 -2.97 28.60 -4.28
C ILE A 28 -3.58 29.73 -5.10
N VAL A 29 -4.90 29.69 -5.34
CA VAL A 29 -5.60 30.71 -6.12
C VAL A 29 -5.58 32.06 -5.40
N GLU A 30 -5.77 32.09 -4.08
CA GLU A 30 -5.72 33.31 -3.27
C GLU A 30 -4.34 33.96 -3.29
N ASP A 31 -3.26 33.18 -3.23
CA ASP A 31 -1.91 33.73 -3.36
C ASP A 31 -1.69 34.36 -4.73
N LEU A 32 -2.11 33.67 -5.80
CA LEU A 32 -2.01 34.18 -7.17
C LEU A 32 -2.85 35.44 -7.38
N SER A 33 -4.08 35.49 -6.86
CA SER A 33 -4.96 36.67 -7.00
C SER A 33 -4.42 37.89 -6.27
N ASN A 34 -3.68 37.68 -5.18
CA ASN A 34 -3.03 38.73 -4.41
C ASN A 34 -1.63 39.09 -4.93
N GLY A 35 -1.22 38.54 -6.09
CA GLY A 35 0.10 38.78 -6.67
C GLY A 35 1.27 38.13 -5.90
N ARG A 36 0.98 37.25 -4.94
CA ARG A 36 1.99 36.48 -4.21
C ARG A 36 2.34 35.21 -4.99
N SER A 37 3.61 34.82 -4.95
CA SER A 37 4.02 33.53 -5.50
C SER A 37 3.69 32.43 -4.50
N PRO A 38 2.84 31.43 -4.83
CA PRO A 38 2.52 30.34 -3.92
C PRO A 38 3.77 29.49 -3.63
N GLU A 39 3.92 29.11 -2.37
CA GLU A 39 4.98 28.23 -1.88
C GLU A 39 4.35 26.96 -1.30
N ILE A 40 4.64 25.81 -1.90
CA ILE A 40 4.09 24.52 -1.44
C ILE A 40 5.18 23.78 -0.71
N LEU A 41 4.96 23.53 0.57
CA LEU A 41 5.86 22.79 1.44
C LEU A 41 5.47 21.31 1.44
N ILE A 42 6.41 20.45 1.06
CA ILE A 42 6.24 19.00 1.07
C ILE A 42 7.25 18.40 2.03
N ASP A 43 6.75 17.72 3.05
CA ASP A 43 7.56 17.00 4.01
C ASP A 43 8.26 15.80 3.36
N ARG A 44 9.55 15.62 3.66
CA ARG A 44 10.37 14.50 3.19
C ARG A 44 10.76 13.61 4.36
N PHE A 45 10.51 12.32 4.17
CA PHE A 45 10.80 11.27 5.13
C PHE A 45 11.95 10.41 4.59
N ARG A 46 12.86 9.97 5.48
CA ARG A 46 14.00 9.11 5.14
C ARG A 46 13.80 7.77 5.82
N ASN A 47 13.89 6.70 5.04
CA ASN A 47 13.54 5.36 5.49
C ASN A 47 14.75 4.41 5.55
N TYR A 48 15.97 4.93 5.46
CA TYR A 48 17.19 4.13 5.58
C TYR A 48 18.27 4.86 6.38
N CYS A 49 19.03 4.09 7.15
CA CYS A 49 20.18 4.55 7.89
C CYS A 49 21.44 4.48 7.03
N THR A 50 22.24 5.54 7.04
CA THR A 50 23.51 5.64 6.30
C THR A 50 24.72 5.49 7.21
N LYS A 51 24.52 5.40 8.53
CA LYS A 51 25.60 5.27 9.52
C LYS A 51 25.62 3.85 10.09
N PRO A 52 26.70 3.09 9.87
CA PRO A 52 26.83 1.73 10.41
C PRO A 52 27.03 1.68 11.94
N ASP A 53 27.44 2.79 12.58
CA ASP A 53 27.93 2.78 13.98
C ASP A 53 26.93 3.32 15.03
N SER A 54 25.68 3.60 14.66
CA SER A 54 24.70 4.19 15.59
C SER A 54 23.42 3.38 15.64
N ASN A 55 22.88 3.18 16.86
CA ASN A 55 21.59 2.57 17.12
C ASN A 55 20.50 3.33 16.34
N CYS A 56 20.17 2.78 15.17
CA CYS A 56 19.35 3.45 14.19
C CYS A 56 17.87 3.26 14.51
N TYR A 57 17.27 4.28 15.12
CA TYR A 57 15.82 4.42 15.16
C TYR A 57 15.36 5.00 13.82
N CYS A 58 14.90 4.14 12.91
CA CYS A 58 14.21 4.57 11.69
C CYS A 58 12.92 5.27 12.10
N SER A 59 12.96 6.59 12.28
CA SER A 59 11.77 7.37 12.61
C SER A 59 11.02 7.67 11.33
N SER A 60 10.01 6.86 11.04
CA SER A 60 9.00 7.11 9.99
C SER A 60 8.10 8.32 10.29
N ASP A 61 8.22 8.89 11.49
CA ASP A 61 7.19 9.76 12.08
C ASP A 61 7.58 11.24 12.08
N LEU A 62 8.87 11.56 11.86
CA LEU A 62 9.39 12.92 11.85
C LEU A 62 9.96 13.30 10.47
N PRO A 63 9.52 14.42 9.86
CA PRO A 63 10.07 14.88 8.60
C PRO A 63 11.51 15.36 8.80
N ILE A 64 12.41 14.89 7.93
CA ILE A 64 13.85 15.22 8.00
C ILE A 64 14.15 16.48 7.22
N LEU A 65 13.36 16.77 6.18
CA LEU A 65 13.51 17.94 5.34
C LEU A 65 12.14 18.42 4.84
N LYS A 66 11.99 19.74 4.68
CA LYS A 66 10.88 20.34 3.94
C LYS A 66 11.37 20.77 2.58
N GLU A 67 10.79 20.19 1.52
CA GLU A 67 11.04 20.65 0.17
C GLU A 67 10.02 21.74 -0.18
N THR A 68 10.49 22.86 -0.73
CA THR A 68 9.61 23.98 -1.14
C THR A 68 9.50 24.03 -2.65
N LEU A 69 8.28 23.87 -3.18
CA LEU A 69 7.97 24.11 -4.59
C LEU A 69 7.53 25.55 -4.78
N THR A 70 8.07 26.19 -5.81
CA THR A 70 7.93 27.64 -6.07
C THR A 70 7.70 27.86 -7.56
N LEU A 71 6.91 28.86 -7.94
CA LEU A 71 6.69 29.19 -9.36
C LEU A 71 7.90 29.85 -10.07
N ARG A 72 8.97 30.17 -9.33
CA ARG A 72 10.14 30.89 -9.88
C ARG A 72 11.11 30.02 -10.67
N ARG A 73 11.04 28.69 -10.51
CA ARG A 73 11.96 27.73 -11.15
C ARG A 73 11.21 26.85 -12.13
N GLU A 74 11.73 26.71 -13.34
CA GLU A 74 11.08 25.91 -14.40
C GLU A 74 10.89 24.44 -13.99
N SER A 75 11.87 23.84 -13.30
CA SER A 75 11.76 22.47 -12.80
C SER A 75 10.63 22.30 -11.77
N HIS A 76 10.42 23.31 -10.92
CA HIS A 76 9.33 23.33 -9.94
C HIS A 76 7.98 23.53 -10.63
N LEU A 77 7.92 24.37 -11.67
CA LEU A 77 6.71 24.57 -12.47
C LEU A 77 6.25 23.29 -13.14
N ARG A 78 7.15 22.54 -13.80
CA ARG A 78 6.81 21.25 -14.42
C ARG A 78 6.29 20.26 -13.38
N ARG A 79 6.94 20.20 -12.22
CA ARG A 79 6.52 19.32 -11.12
C ARG A 79 5.16 19.71 -10.55
N LEU A 80 4.90 21.01 -10.41
CA LEU A 80 3.63 21.52 -9.94
C LEU A 80 2.50 21.26 -10.94
N ASP A 81 2.75 21.45 -12.24
CA ASP A 81 1.79 21.13 -13.31
C ASP A 81 1.38 19.66 -13.24
N VAL A 82 2.35 18.74 -13.11
CA VAL A 82 2.05 17.32 -12.93
C VAL A 82 1.24 17.06 -11.64
N LEU A 83 1.65 17.65 -10.52
CA LEU A 83 0.97 17.49 -9.23
C LEU A 83 -0.49 17.95 -9.30
N LEU A 84 -0.76 19.12 -9.87
CA LEU A 84 -2.11 19.67 -10.00
C LEU A 84 -2.97 18.82 -10.96
N ARG A 85 -2.42 18.35 -12.08
CA ARG A 85 -3.14 17.45 -13.00
C ARG A 85 -3.53 16.14 -12.33
N VAL A 86 -2.60 15.51 -11.64
CA VAL A 86 -2.88 14.28 -10.88
C VAL A 86 -3.91 14.56 -9.78
N LEU A 87 -3.84 15.72 -9.12
CA LEU A 87 -4.80 16.12 -8.09
C LEU A 87 -6.22 16.27 -8.64
N VAL A 88 -6.38 16.84 -9.84
CA VAL A 88 -7.69 16.92 -10.54
C VAL A 88 -8.23 15.53 -10.85
N ILE A 89 -7.40 14.61 -11.37
CA ILE A 89 -7.81 13.23 -11.64
C ILE A 89 -8.26 12.54 -10.35
N VAL A 90 -7.49 12.69 -9.27
CA VAL A 90 -7.82 12.13 -7.95
C VAL A 90 -9.14 12.72 -7.41
N GLN A 91 -9.35 14.03 -7.56
CA GLN A 91 -10.60 14.68 -7.17
C GLN A 91 -11.79 14.08 -7.93
N GLN A 92 -11.66 13.85 -9.23
CA GLN A 92 -12.71 13.23 -10.04
C GLN A 92 -12.99 11.78 -9.61
N LEU A 93 -11.95 10.97 -9.37
CA LEU A 93 -12.08 9.61 -8.84
C LEU A 93 -12.83 9.57 -7.50
N LEU A 94 -12.56 10.55 -6.63
CA LEU A 94 -13.26 10.68 -5.34
C LEU A 94 -14.72 11.11 -5.50
N GLN A 95 -15.01 12.05 -6.40
CA GLN A 95 -16.37 12.56 -6.64
C GLN A 95 -17.28 11.52 -7.30
N GLU A 96 -16.75 10.78 -8.28
CA GLU A 96 -17.48 9.72 -8.99
C GLU A 96 -17.49 8.39 -8.22
N ASN A 97 -16.79 8.31 -7.09
CA ASN A 97 -16.53 7.07 -6.34
C ASN A 97 -15.99 5.94 -7.23
N ARG A 98 -15.05 6.28 -8.12
CA ARG A 98 -14.40 5.35 -9.05
C ARG A 98 -12.96 5.14 -8.64
N HIS A 99 -12.43 3.97 -8.96
CA HIS A 99 -11.03 3.63 -8.73
C HIS A 99 -10.23 3.71 -10.02
N GLY A 100 -8.96 4.13 -9.91
CA GLY A 100 -8.02 4.16 -11.02
C GLY A 100 -6.67 3.59 -10.61
N SER A 101 -5.99 2.91 -11.53
CA SER A 101 -4.61 2.47 -11.33
C SER A 101 -3.61 3.59 -11.66
N LYS A 102 -2.39 3.47 -11.14
CA LYS A 102 -1.28 4.36 -11.51
C LYS A 102 -1.03 4.41 -13.02
N ARG A 103 -1.24 3.28 -13.70
CA ARG A 103 -1.11 3.19 -15.15
C ARG A 103 -2.25 3.91 -15.85
N ASP A 104 -3.47 3.78 -15.34
CA ASP A 104 -4.64 4.47 -15.90
C ASP A 104 -4.43 5.98 -15.84
N ILE A 105 -3.93 6.50 -14.71
CA ILE A 105 -3.57 7.91 -14.55
C ILE A 105 -2.49 8.30 -15.56
N TYR A 106 -1.42 7.51 -15.67
CA TYR A 106 -0.34 7.76 -16.64
C TYR A 106 -0.85 7.86 -18.10
N TYR A 107 -1.79 6.99 -18.48
CA TYR A 107 -2.33 6.97 -19.84
C TYR A 107 -3.32 8.10 -20.14
N MET A 108 -3.82 8.85 -19.15
CA MET A 108 -4.67 10.01 -19.41
C MET A 108 -3.90 11.15 -20.10
N HIS A 109 -2.63 11.37 -19.74
CA HIS A 109 -1.79 12.41 -20.32
C HIS A 109 -0.33 11.97 -20.54
N PRO A 110 -0.04 11.07 -21.50
CA PRO A 110 1.29 10.52 -21.70
C PRO A 110 2.34 11.58 -22.05
N SER A 111 1.95 12.60 -22.82
CA SER A 111 2.84 13.69 -23.24
C SER A 111 3.30 14.59 -22.09
N VAL A 112 2.48 14.71 -21.04
CA VAL A 112 2.81 15.52 -19.85
C VAL A 112 3.60 14.69 -18.85
N PHE A 113 3.22 13.42 -18.65
CA PHE A 113 3.81 12.61 -17.60
C PHE A 113 5.15 11.99 -17.99
N SER A 114 5.38 11.70 -19.28
CA SER A 114 6.59 11.06 -19.85
C SER A 114 6.95 9.68 -19.28
N ASP A 115 7.06 9.54 -17.95
CA ASP A 115 7.37 8.32 -17.23
C ASP A 115 6.38 8.05 -16.10
N GLN A 116 6.08 6.77 -15.86
CA GLN A 116 5.24 6.35 -14.74
C GLN A 116 5.82 6.74 -13.37
N SER A 117 7.14 6.89 -13.26
CA SER A 117 7.83 7.31 -12.03
C SER A 117 7.46 8.74 -11.61
N ILE A 118 7.12 9.61 -12.56
CA ILE A 118 6.73 11.00 -12.31
C ILE A 118 5.32 11.03 -11.71
N VAL A 119 4.38 10.23 -12.26
CA VAL A 119 3.03 10.05 -11.70
C VAL A 119 3.11 9.47 -10.29
N ASP A 120 3.96 8.46 -10.09
CA ASP A 120 4.17 7.84 -8.78
C ASP A 120 4.67 8.84 -7.73
N ARG A 121 5.60 9.72 -8.11
CA ARG A 121 6.09 10.80 -7.24
C ARG A 121 4.97 11.80 -6.91
N ALA A 122 4.19 12.22 -7.90
CA ALA A 122 3.08 13.15 -7.70
C ALA A 122 1.99 12.59 -6.78
N ILE A 123 1.60 11.32 -6.96
CA ILE A 123 0.64 10.64 -6.07
C ILE A 123 1.17 10.63 -4.63
N ASN A 124 2.48 10.35 -4.44
CA ASN A 124 3.07 10.36 -3.11
C ASN A 124 3.12 11.75 -2.49
N ASP A 125 3.47 12.78 -3.27
CA ASP A 125 3.46 14.17 -2.82
C ASP A 125 2.04 14.58 -2.38
N ILE A 126 0.99 14.17 -3.13
CA ILE A 126 -0.41 14.40 -2.75
C ILE A 126 -0.77 13.66 -1.46
N CYS A 127 -0.34 12.41 -1.30
CA CYS A 127 -0.57 11.66 -0.05
C CYS A 127 0.03 12.38 1.16
N ILE A 128 1.23 12.94 1.00
CA ILE A 128 1.93 13.73 2.03
C ILE A 128 1.13 15.00 2.35
N LEU A 129 0.78 15.78 1.33
CA LEU A 129 0.03 17.04 1.47
C LEU A 129 -1.35 16.83 2.12
N MET A 130 -2.05 15.76 1.76
CA MET A 130 -3.39 15.45 2.25
C MET A 130 -3.38 14.63 3.55
N GLN A 131 -2.20 14.17 3.99
CA GLN A 131 -1.99 13.26 5.12
C GLN A 131 -2.89 12.03 5.03
N CYS A 132 -2.86 11.36 3.88
CA CYS A 132 -3.69 10.18 3.63
C CYS A 132 -2.89 9.09 2.92
N SER A 133 -3.44 7.88 2.90
CA SER A 133 -2.87 6.81 2.10
C SER A 133 -3.34 6.90 0.64
N ARG A 134 -2.63 6.24 -0.27
CA ARG A 134 -3.03 6.13 -1.69
C ARG A 134 -4.39 5.49 -1.88
N HIS A 135 -4.75 4.55 -1.00
CA HIS A 135 -6.06 3.90 -1.04
C HIS A 135 -7.19 4.90 -0.81
N ASN A 136 -6.97 5.87 0.09
CA ASN A 136 -7.93 6.93 0.34
C ASN A 136 -8.10 7.90 -0.83
N LEU A 137 -7.18 7.92 -1.79
CA LEU A 137 -7.27 8.71 -3.02
C LEU A 137 -8.00 7.98 -4.15
N ASN A 138 -8.57 6.80 -3.88
CA ASN A 138 -9.12 5.87 -4.88
C ASN A 138 -8.09 5.42 -5.94
N VAL A 139 -6.79 5.56 -5.66
CA VAL A 139 -5.73 5.07 -6.53
C VAL A 139 -5.28 3.69 -6.07
N VAL A 140 -5.76 2.67 -6.75
CA VAL A 140 -5.61 1.27 -6.33
C VAL A 140 -4.72 0.51 -7.30
N SER A 141 -3.87 -0.39 -6.78
CA SER A 141 -3.11 -1.30 -7.65
C SER A 141 -4.06 -2.34 -8.24
N VAL A 142 -3.81 -2.76 -9.48
CA VAL A 142 -4.43 -3.98 -10.00
C VAL A 142 -4.00 -5.13 -9.07
N GLY A 143 -4.98 -5.79 -8.45
CA GLY A 143 -4.75 -6.91 -7.56
C GLY A 143 -4.15 -8.07 -8.34
N LYS A 144 -2.97 -8.54 -7.93
CA LYS A 144 -2.33 -9.73 -8.53
C LYS A 144 -2.11 -10.86 -7.54
N GLY A 145 -2.34 -10.61 -6.26
CA GLY A 145 -2.14 -11.60 -5.21
C GLY A 145 -3.09 -12.78 -5.29
N LEU A 146 -2.61 -13.93 -4.83
CA LEU A 146 -3.42 -15.13 -4.64
C LEU A 146 -3.33 -15.59 -3.18
N VAL A 147 -4.42 -16.20 -2.71
CA VAL A 147 -4.54 -16.84 -1.40
C VAL A 147 -5.14 -18.24 -1.57
N MET A 148 -4.66 -19.19 -0.78
CA MET A 148 -5.28 -20.50 -0.60
C MET A 148 -5.12 -20.93 0.86
N GLY A 149 -5.86 -21.94 1.28
CA GLY A 149 -5.70 -22.59 2.58
C GLY A 149 -6.96 -22.55 3.43
N TRP A 150 -6.78 -22.76 4.73
CA TRP A 150 -7.87 -22.86 5.70
C TRP A 150 -8.39 -21.48 6.10
N LEU A 151 -9.06 -20.81 5.17
CA LEU A 151 -9.56 -19.45 5.34
C LEU A 151 -10.96 -19.29 4.74
N ARG A 152 -11.83 -18.59 5.46
CA ARG A 152 -13.11 -18.10 4.95
C ARG A 152 -13.25 -16.63 5.29
N PHE A 153 -13.76 -15.84 4.37
CA PHE A 153 -14.06 -14.43 4.58
C PHE A 153 -15.20 -13.99 3.66
N SER A 154 -15.79 -12.83 3.93
CA SER A 154 -16.76 -12.17 3.05
C SER A 154 -16.17 -10.86 2.52
N GLU A 155 -16.39 -10.54 1.23
CA GLU A 155 -16.03 -9.26 0.61
C GLU A 155 -17.27 -8.72 -0.11
N ALA A 156 -17.72 -7.51 0.24
CA ALA A 156 -18.90 -6.88 -0.38
C ALA A 156 -20.18 -7.76 -0.39
N GLY A 157 -20.32 -8.69 0.57
CA GLY A 157 -21.43 -9.65 0.63
C GLY A 157 -21.20 -10.97 -0.12
N ASN A 158 -20.11 -11.10 -0.89
CA ASN A 158 -19.69 -12.36 -1.50
C ASN A 158 -18.86 -13.19 -0.52
N MET A 159 -19.22 -14.45 -0.32
CA MET A 159 -18.49 -15.36 0.57
C MET A 159 -17.39 -16.11 -0.18
N PHE A 160 -16.17 -16.03 0.32
CA PHE A 160 -15.00 -16.76 -0.17
C PHE A 160 -14.66 -17.88 0.79
N ASP A 161 -15.07 -19.10 0.44
CA ASP A 161 -14.84 -20.28 1.25
C ASP A 161 -13.67 -21.12 0.73
N CYS A 162 -12.47 -20.84 1.25
CA CYS A 162 -11.27 -21.62 0.90
C CYS A 162 -11.17 -22.91 1.75
N ILE A 163 -11.91 -23.03 2.86
CA ILE A 163 -11.81 -24.18 3.78
C ILE A 163 -12.21 -25.49 3.09
N ASN A 164 -13.26 -25.48 2.26
CA ASN A 164 -13.73 -26.66 1.54
C ASN A 164 -12.78 -27.09 0.41
N ARG A 165 -11.93 -26.18 -0.07
CA ARG A 165 -10.95 -26.42 -1.14
C ARG A 165 -9.63 -25.70 -0.82
N PRO A 166 -8.89 -26.13 0.20
CA PRO A 166 -7.79 -25.35 0.78
C PRO A 166 -6.56 -25.28 -0.13
N ASN A 167 -6.50 -26.07 -1.19
CA ASN A 167 -5.44 -25.98 -2.20
C ASN A 167 -5.90 -25.29 -3.49
N THR A 168 -7.12 -24.75 -3.53
CA THR A 168 -7.57 -23.92 -4.65
C THR A 168 -7.14 -22.48 -4.43
N ALA A 169 -6.53 -21.89 -5.46
CA ALA A 169 -6.13 -20.50 -5.46
C ALA A 169 -7.32 -19.57 -5.67
N PHE A 170 -7.44 -18.56 -4.82
CA PHE A 170 -8.40 -17.47 -4.94
C PHE A 170 -7.66 -16.14 -5.05
N PRO A 171 -8.19 -15.16 -5.80
CA PRO A 171 -7.61 -13.82 -5.82
C PRO A 171 -7.69 -13.17 -4.44
N VAL A 172 -6.68 -12.40 -4.08
CA VAL A 172 -6.73 -11.58 -2.88
C VAL A 172 -7.69 -10.40 -3.10
N PRO A 173 -8.58 -10.10 -2.13
CA PRO A 173 -9.45 -8.92 -2.14
C PRO A 173 -8.71 -7.63 -2.48
N ILE A 174 -9.24 -6.87 -3.43
CA ILE A 174 -8.67 -5.56 -3.79
C ILE A 174 -9.08 -4.54 -2.74
N HIS A 175 -10.34 -4.59 -2.30
CA HIS A 175 -10.96 -3.69 -1.34
C HIS A 175 -10.93 -4.31 0.05
N VAL A 176 -9.74 -4.39 0.64
CA VAL A 176 -9.52 -5.05 1.95
C VAL A 176 -10.38 -4.46 3.08
N GLU A 177 -10.80 -3.20 2.98
CA GLU A 177 -11.70 -2.53 3.95
C GLU A 177 -13.10 -3.15 3.99
N GLU A 178 -13.53 -3.80 2.90
CA GLU A 178 -14.84 -4.44 2.79
C GLU A 178 -14.81 -5.91 3.23
N VAL A 179 -13.63 -6.42 3.60
CA VAL A 179 -13.45 -7.79 4.05
C VAL A 179 -13.95 -7.94 5.48
N LYS A 180 -14.85 -8.90 5.70
CA LYS A 180 -15.48 -9.21 6.99
C LYS A 180 -15.53 -10.72 7.22
N ASP A 181 -16.01 -11.11 8.40
CA ASP A 181 -16.30 -12.50 8.78
C ASP A 181 -15.14 -13.46 8.55
N ILE A 182 -13.92 -13.02 8.90
CA ILE A 182 -12.71 -13.82 8.73
C ILE A 182 -12.72 -14.98 9.74
N VAL A 183 -12.75 -16.21 9.22
CA VAL A 183 -12.72 -17.45 9.99
C VAL A 183 -11.60 -18.34 9.47
N SER A 184 -10.80 -18.88 10.37
CA SER A 184 -9.69 -19.77 10.02
C SER A 184 -9.44 -20.81 11.11
N VAL A 185 -8.97 -21.99 10.70
CA VAL A 185 -8.43 -23.04 11.58
C VAL A 185 -6.97 -23.34 11.25
N ALA A 186 -6.31 -22.42 10.55
CA ALA A 186 -4.90 -22.57 10.17
C ALA A 186 -3.97 -22.42 11.38
N LYS A 187 -2.85 -23.13 11.35
CA LYS A 187 -1.79 -23.05 12.36
C LYS A 187 -0.81 -21.90 12.12
N TYR A 188 -0.63 -21.51 10.86
CA TYR A 188 0.31 -20.47 10.44
C TYR A 188 -0.05 -19.94 9.05
N ILE A 189 0.54 -18.78 8.70
CA ILE A 189 0.47 -18.17 7.38
C ILE A 189 1.84 -18.30 6.71
N LEU A 190 1.86 -18.75 5.45
CA LEU A 190 3.05 -18.87 4.62
C LEU A 190 2.95 -17.92 3.42
N VAL A 191 3.82 -16.92 3.39
CA VAL A 191 3.99 -16.03 2.25
C VAL A 191 5.01 -16.64 1.30
N VAL A 192 4.67 -16.74 0.01
CA VAL A 192 5.52 -17.31 -1.03
C VAL A 192 5.77 -16.27 -2.11
N GLU A 193 7.04 -16.03 -2.43
CA GLU A 193 7.44 -15.06 -3.44
C GLU A 193 6.96 -15.47 -4.85
N LYS A 194 7.37 -16.64 -5.32
CA LYS A 194 7.15 -17.09 -6.71
C LYS A 194 5.82 -17.81 -6.88
N GLU A 195 5.06 -17.40 -7.89
CA GLU A 195 3.81 -18.07 -8.25
C GLU A 195 4.01 -19.54 -8.59
N SER A 196 5.11 -19.90 -9.27
CA SER A 196 5.40 -21.30 -9.61
C SER A 196 5.53 -22.19 -8.36
N VAL A 197 6.10 -21.66 -7.28
CA VAL A 197 6.19 -22.37 -5.99
C VAL A 197 4.81 -22.46 -5.34
N PHE A 198 4.03 -21.37 -5.37
CA PHE A 198 2.65 -21.37 -4.87
C PHE A 198 1.79 -22.43 -5.57
N GLN A 199 1.82 -22.49 -6.91
CA GLN A 199 1.09 -23.49 -7.70
C GLN A 199 1.59 -24.91 -7.43
N ARG A 200 2.90 -25.08 -7.21
CA ARG A 200 3.44 -26.38 -6.82
C ARG A 200 2.90 -26.86 -5.47
N LEU A 201 2.85 -25.98 -4.47
CA LEU A 201 2.28 -26.29 -3.15
C LEU A 201 0.80 -26.65 -3.24
N ALA A 202 0.05 -25.98 -4.12
CA ALA A 202 -1.35 -26.30 -4.39
C ALA A 202 -1.50 -27.73 -4.96
N ASN A 203 -0.70 -28.08 -5.97
CA ASN A 203 -0.72 -29.41 -6.58
C ASN A 203 -0.33 -30.52 -5.59
N ASP A 204 0.66 -30.25 -4.73
CA ASP A 204 1.13 -31.19 -3.70
C ASP A 204 0.18 -31.25 -2.48
N GLN A 205 -0.98 -30.60 -2.54
CA GLN A 205 -2.00 -30.55 -1.48
C GLN A 205 -1.46 -30.04 -0.13
N PHE A 206 -0.46 -29.15 -0.15
CA PHE A 206 0.30 -28.73 1.02
C PHE A 206 -0.57 -28.15 2.16
N CYS A 207 -1.62 -27.39 1.82
CA CYS A 207 -2.50 -26.77 2.82
C CYS A 207 -3.34 -27.80 3.57
N ASN A 208 -3.69 -28.93 2.92
CA ASN A 208 -4.41 -30.03 3.57
C ASN A 208 -3.54 -30.69 4.63
N THR A 209 -2.28 -31.00 4.30
CA THR A 209 -1.36 -31.69 5.20
C THR A 209 -0.93 -30.82 6.37
N ASN A 210 -0.65 -29.53 6.14
CA ASN A 210 -0.04 -28.66 7.14
C ASN A 210 -1.03 -27.75 7.88
N HIS A 211 -2.30 -27.72 7.45
CA HIS A 211 -3.32 -26.82 7.99
C HIS A 211 -2.85 -25.36 8.04
N CYS A 212 -2.51 -24.80 6.87
CA CYS A 212 -1.98 -23.43 6.77
C CYS A 212 -2.77 -22.57 5.79
N ILE A 213 -2.51 -21.26 5.84
CA ILE A 213 -2.87 -20.30 4.78
C ILE A 213 -1.62 -20.01 3.97
N VAL A 214 -1.71 -20.01 2.65
CA VAL A 214 -0.61 -19.65 1.76
C VAL A 214 -1.02 -18.43 0.94
N ILE A 215 -0.15 -17.41 0.90
CA ILE A 215 -0.38 -16.17 0.16
C ILE A 215 0.81 -15.91 -0.77
N THR A 216 0.56 -15.43 -1.99
CA THR A 216 1.61 -14.96 -2.88
C THR A 216 1.26 -13.61 -3.48
N GLY A 217 2.27 -12.74 -3.59
CA GLY A 217 2.20 -11.48 -4.34
C GLY A 217 2.70 -11.59 -5.78
N ARG A 218 3.08 -12.79 -6.24
CA ARG A 218 3.73 -13.03 -7.54
C ARG A 218 4.96 -12.13 -7.75
N GLY A 219 5.99 -12.34 -6.92
CA GLY A 219 7.14 -11.45 -6.78
C GLY A 219 6.90 -10.34 -5.75
N TYR A 220 7.22 -9.10 -6.10
CA TYR A 220 6.96 -7.94 -5.25
C TYR A 220 5.47 -7.79 -4.93
N PRO A 221 5.08 -7.69 -3.64
CA PRO A 221 3.68 -7.62 -3.29
C PRO A 221 3.06 -6.28 -3.62
N ASP A 222 1.86 -6.33 -4.17
CA ASP A 222 0.95 -5.21 -4.32
C ASP A 222 0.39 -4.73 -2.98
N LEU A 223 -0.28 -3.57 -3.01
CA LEU A 223 -0.79 -2.94 -1.79
C LEU A 223 -1.90 -3.76 -1.13
N SER A 224 -2.84 -4.29 -1.92
CA SER A 224 -3.93 -5.15 -1.47
C SER A 224 -3.41 -6.41 -0.78
N THR A 225 -2.46 -7.13 -1.38
CA THR A 225 -1.83 -8.32 -0.76
C THR A 225 -1.22 -8.03 0.59
N ARG A 226 -0.52 -6.90 0.74
CA ARG A 226 0.05 -6.52 2.05
C ARG A 226 -1.00 -6.13 3.08
N ARG A 227 -2.02 -5.38 2.66
CA ARG A 227 -3.13 -4.99 3.53
C ARG A 227 -3.91 -6.21 4.00
N PHE A 228 -4.19 -7.13 3.08
CA PHE A 228 -4.90 -8.36 3.38
C PHE A 228 -4.09 -9.27 4.31
N LEU A 229 -2.79 -9.44 4.06
CA LEU A 229 -1.91 -10.13 4.99
C LEU A 229 -1.93 -9.50 6.38
N GLY A 230 -1.80 -8.17 6.46
CA GLY A 230 -1.85 -7.45 7.74
C GLY A 230 -3.17 -7.64 8.47
N LEU A 231 -4.30 -7.54 7.76
CA LEU A 231 -5.63 -7.82 8.29
C LEU A 231 -5.73 -9.25 8.85
N LEU A 232 -5.24 -10.25 8.12
CA LEU A 232 -5.25 -11.64 8.58
C LEU A 232 -4.40 -11.84 9.82
N VAL A 233 -3.23 -11.20 9.89
CA VAL A 233 -2.35 -11.35 11.05
C VAL A 233 -2.94 -10.66 12.27
N ASP A 234 -3.47 -9.44 12.10
CA ASP A 234 -4.12 -8.68 13.17
C ASP A 234 -5.40 -9.35 13.67
N THR A 235 -6.11 -10.08 12.81
CA THR A 235 -7.34 -10.78 13.19
C THR A 235 -7.06 -12.16 13.77
N LEU A 236 -6.25 -12.97 13.09
CA LEU A 236 -6.04 -14.39 13.43
C LEU A 236 -4.89 -14.61 14.40
N HIS A 237 -3.99 -13.63 14.56
CA HIS A 237 -2.82 -13.72 15.45
C HIS A 237 -1.91 -14.95 15.16
N LEU A 238 -1.88 -15.39 13.91
CA LEU A 238 -1.11 -16.56 13.50
C LEU A 238 0.36 -16.21 13.21
N PRO A 239 1.30 -17.13 13.52
CA PRO A 239 2.68 -16.96 13.10
C PRO A 239 2.75 -16.91 11.58
N THR A 240 3.50 -15.93 11.06
CA THR A 240 3.68 -15.72 9.63
C THR A 240 5.13 -15.97 9.23
N TYR A 241 5.29 -16.82 8.21
CA TYR A 241 6.57 -17.18 7.61
C TYR A 241 6.62 -16.69 6.17
N CYS A 242 7.80 -16.37 5.66
CA CYS A 242 7.99 -15.91 4.29
C CYS A 242 9.09 -16.72 3.61
N LEU A 243 8.75 -17.32 2.47
CA LEU A 243 9.62 -18.12 1.62
C LEU A 243 10.01 -17.30 0.38
N VAL A 244 11.26 -16.82 0.38
CA VAL A 244 11.88 -16.02 -0.67
C VAL A 244 13.15 -16.68 -1.19
N ASP A 245 13.59 -16.27 -2.37
CA ASP A 245 14.90 -16.68 -2.88
C ASP A 245 16.04 -16.09 -2.03
N CYS A 246 17.15 -16.82 -1.95
CA CYS A 246 18.35 -16.40 -1.22
C CYS A 246 19.21 -15.43 -2.07
N ASP A 247 18.64 -14.29 -2.45
CA ASP A 247 19.31 -13.22 -3.18
C ASP A 247 18.87 -11.82 -2.67
N PRO A 248 19.57 -10.73 -3.04
CA PRO A 248 19.22 -9.39 -2.58
C PRO A 248 17.78 -8.96 -2.90
N TYR A 249 17.18 -9.47 -3.98
CA TYR A 249 15.79 -9.16 -4.33
C TYR A 249 14.80 -9.86 -3.41
N GLY A 250 15.05 -11.12 -3.04
CA GLY A 250 14.26 -11.86 -2.05
C GLY A 250 14.25 -11.15 -0.69
N PHE A 251 15.40 -10.61 -0.26
CA PHE A 251 15.50 -9.78 0.95
C PHE A 251 14.72 -8.46 0.84
N ASP A 252 14.72 -7.81 -0.31
CA ASP A 252 13.95 -6.57 -0.53
C ASP A 252 12.43 -6.85 -0.54
N ILE A 253 11.99 -7.97 -1.11
CA ILE A 253 10.60 -8.42 -1.06
C ILE A 253 10.16 -8.69 0.38
N LEU A 254 10.97 -9.42 1.15
CA LEU A 254 10.74 -9.65 2.58
C LEU A 254 10.64 -8.32 3.35
N SER A 255 11.56 -7.40 3.09
CA SER A 255 11.57 -6.06 3.69
C SER A 255 10.31 -5.28 3.32
N THR A 256 9.80 -5.46 2.09
CA THR A 256 8.58 -4.80 1.60
C THR A 256 7.32 -5.28 2.32
N TYR A 257 7.25 -6.57 2.70
CA TYR A 257 6.17 -7.09 3.54
C TYR A 257 6.28 -6.61 4.98
N ARG A 258 7.49 -6.56 5.55
CA ARG A 258 7.71 -6.20 6.97
C ARG A 258 7.58 -4.69 7.23
N PHE A 259 8.28 -3.88 6.45
CA PHE A 259 8.44 -2.45 6.69
C PHE A 259 7.65 -1.57 5.72
N GLY A 260 7.03 -2.18 4.70
CA GLY A 260 6.43 -1.43 3.61
C GLY A 260 7.45 -1.05 2.53
N SER A 261 7.03 -0.22 1.58
CA SER A 261 7.85 0.16 0.40
C SER A 261 8.50 1.52 0.64
N MET A 262 9.71 1.73 0.11
CA MET A 262 10.66 2.83 0.42
C MET A 262 10.10 4.26 0.53
N VAL A 263 8.93 4.57 -0.01
CA VAL A 263 8.35 5.92 0.02
C VAL A 263 6.87 5.86 0.39
N ARG A 264 6.57 5.87 1.70
CA ARG A 264 5.21 6.11 2.21
C ARG A 264 5.27 6.83 3.57
N LEU A 265 4.27 7.69 3.80
CA LEU A 265 3.80 8.08 5.13
C LEU A 265 3.52 6.81 5.96
N PRO A 266 3.55 6.88 7.32
CA PRO A 266 3.47 5.71 8.18
C PRO A 266 2.16 4.94 7.96
N ASP A 267 2.19 3.96 7.07
CA ASP A 267 1.33 2.78 7.16
C ASP A 267 2.01 1.88 8.17
N HIS A 268 1.40 1.80 9.35
CA HIS A 268 1.84 1.09 10.55
C HIS A 268 2.81 -0.07 10.26
N SER A 269 3.99 0.02 10.87
CA SER A 269 5.01 -1.01 10.89
C SER A 269 4.41 -2.35 11.34
N MET A 270 4.41 -3.34 10.45
CA MET A 270 3.98 -4.70 10.74
C MET A 270 5.15 -5.44 11.41
N ASN A 271 5.13 -5.55 12.73
CA ASN A 271 6.09 -6.36 13.51
C ASN A 271 5.77 -7.86 13.37
N LEU A 272 5.84 -8.44 12.17
CA LEU A 272 5.06 -9.65 11.89
C LEU A 272 5.74 -10.81 11.15
N LEU A 273 7.04 -10.78 10.86
CA LEU A 273 7.67 -11.86 10.08
C LEU A 273 8.87 -12.50 10.78
N SER A 274 8.68 -13.75 11.21
CA SER A 274 9.76 -14.72 11.45
C SER A 274 10.18 -15.31 10.10
N VAL A 275 11.47 -15.21 9.77
CA VAL A 275 12.01 -15.53 8.43
C VAL A 275 12.37 -17.00 8.33
N VAL A 276 11.93 -17.68 7.26
CA VAL A 276 12.34 -19.05 6.92
C VAL A 276 12.97 -19.01 5.54
N TYR A 277 14.29 -19.15 5.46
CA TYR A 277 15.01 -19.11 4.19
C TYR A 277 14.82 -20.41 3.40
N LYS A 278 14.62 -20.28 2.09
CA LYS A 278 14.75 -21.41 1.17
C LYS A 278 16.25 -21.69 0.97
N LEU A 279 16.76 -22.74 1.59
CA LEU A 279 18.06 -23.29 1.21
C LEU A 279 17.91 -23.96 -0.15
N LYS A 280 18.79 -23.60 -1.09
CA LYS A 280 18.84 -24.19 -2.44
C LYS A 280 19.13 -25.69 -2.38
#